data_AF-A0A6I5WWE7-F1
#
_entry.id   AF-A0A6I5WWE7-F1
#
_cell.length_a   1.000
_cell.length_b   1.000
_cell.length_c   1.000
_cell.angle_alpha   90.00
_cell.angle_beta   90.00
_cell.angle_gamma   90.00
#
_symmetry.space_group_name_H-M   'P 1'
#
loop_
_entity.id
_entity.type
_entity.pdbx_description
1 polymer ?
#
loop_
_entity_poly.entity_id
_entity_poly.type
_entity_poly.pdbx_seq_one_letter_code
_entity_poly.pdbx_strand_id
1 'polypeptide(L)'
;MDLDDLLFRYFGTTDMWQVPPSAQIAGIERIEVDFWLATDRGHRFALWALLHMLGSAPDLDVAFKDAGDREAARNFLDLLAATGDG
;
A
#
# COMPACT_ATOMS: atom_id res chain seq x y z
N MET A 1 -0.22 4.85 -13.04
CA MET A 1 0.81 4.87 -12.01
C MET A 1 1.11 3.42 -11.71
N ASP A 2 2.30 2.97 -12.07
CA ASP A 2 2.71 1.58 -11.86
C ASP A 2 3.34 1.43 -10.46
N LEU A 3 3.44 0.21 -9.96
CA LEU A 3 4.10 -0.07 -8.68
C LEU A 3 5.56 0.42 -8.71
N ASP A 4 6.23 0.20 -9.84
CA ASP A 4 7.62 0.61 -10.06
C ASP A 4 7.79 2.14 -9.94
N ASP A 5 6.84 2.91 -10.49
CA ASP A 5 6.82 4.37 -10.42
C ASP A 5 6.60 4.88 -8.98
N LEU A 6 5.73 4.20 -8.22
CA LEU A 6 5.53 4.48 -6.79
C LEU A 6 6.81 4.20 -6.02
N LEU A 7 7.43 3.04 -6.22
CA LEU A 7 8.68 2.67 -5.52
C LEU A 7 9.78 3.68 -5.82
N PHE A 8 9.97 4.04 -7.09
CA PHE A 8 10.95 5.04 -7.48
C PHE A 8 10.64 6.42 -6.89
N ARG A 9 9.37 6.82 -6.80
CA ARG A 9 8.96 8.10 -6.22
C ARG A 9 9.19 8.20 -4.72
N TYR A 10 8.95 7.14 -3.96
CA TYR A 10 9.05 7.15 -2.49
C TYR A 10 10.43 6.72 -1.98
N PHE A 11 11.07 5.75 -2.64
CA PHE A 11 12.35 5.18 -2.22
C PHE A 11 13.52 5.59 -3.11
N GLY A 12 13.27 6.23 -4.26
CA GLY A 12 14.32 6.59 -5.23
C GLY A 12 14.85 5.40 -6.04
N THR A 13 14.25 4.22 -5.85
CA THR A 13 14.61 2.97 -6.51
C THR A 13 13.37 2.09 -6.66
N THR A 14 13.42 1.19 -7.61
CA THR A 14 12.41 0.13 -7.79
C THR A 14 12.62 -1.03 -6.80
N ASP A 15 13.76 -1.04 -6.12
CA ASP A 15 14.19 -2.11 -5.22
C ASP A 15 14.40 -1.59 -3.80
N MET A 16 13.30 -1.44 -3.06
CA MET A 16 13.29 -0.83 -1.72
C MET A 16 14.13 -1.58 -0.68
N TRP A 17 14.44 -2.86 -0.92
CA TRP A 17 15.30 -3.64 -0.03
C TRP A 17 16.77 -3.23 -0.13
N GLN A 18 17.16 -2.52 -1.19
CA GLN A 18 18.51 -2.03 -1.40
C GLN A 18 18.77 -0.66 -0.75
N VAL A 19 17.72 0.06 -0.33
CA VAL A 19 17.89 1.35 0.37
C VAL A 19 18.15 1.15 1.85
N PRO A 20 18.87 2.09 2.51
CA PRO A 20 19.09 2.01 3.95
C PRO A 20 17.76 1.97 4.72
N PRO A 21 17.71 1.28 5.88
CA PRO A 21 16.47 1.10 6.64
C PRO A 21 15.84 2.43 7.07
N SER A 22 16.63 3.48 7.28
CA SER A 22 16.10 4.84 7.54
C SER A 22 15.35 5.41 6.34
N ALA A 23 15.79 5.14 5.11
CA ALA A 23 15.09 5.56 3.90
C ALA A 23 13.84 4.70 3.64
N GLN A 24 13.87 3.42 4.03
CA GLN A 24 12.68 2.56 3.98
C GLN A 24 11.59 3.10 4.90
N ILE A 25 11.93 3.39 6.16
CA ILE A 25 10.99 3.95 7.13
C ILE A 25 10.44 5.29 6.63
N ALA A 26 11.33 6.19 6.16
CA ALA A 26 10.90 7.48 5.63
C ALA A 26 9.99 7.35 4.39
N GLY A 27 10.22 6.35 3.54
CA GLY A 27 9.35 6.05 2.40
C GLY A 27 7.97 5.55 2.83
N ILE A 28 7.93 4.62 3.80
CA ILE A 28 6.68 4.09 4.39
C ILE A 28 5.88 5.22 5.03
N GLU A 29 6.50 6.03 5.88
CA GLU A 29 5.83 7.17 6.54
C GLU A 29 5.23 8.14 5.50
N ARG A 30 5.93 8.40 4.39
CA ARG A 30 5.41 9.25 3.31
C ARG A 30 4.21 8.63 2.61
N ILE A 31 4.24 7.32 2.35
CA ILE A 31 3.11 6.59 1.76
C ILE A 31 1.91 6.62 2.73
N GLU A 32 2.12 6.43 4.03
CA GLU A 32 1.07 6.55 5.03
C GLU A 32 0.44 7.94 5.08
N VAL A 33 1.26 8.99 5.07
CA VAL A 33 0.76 10.37 5.02
C VAL A 33 -0.07 10.61 3.76
N ASP A 34 0.41 10.16 2.59
CA ASP A 34 -0.31 10.30 1.32
C ASP A 34 -1.62 9.50 1.34
N PHE A 35 -1.62 8.30 1.94
CA PHE A 35 -2.80 7.46 2.14
C PHE A 35 -3.89 8.17 2.96
N TRP A 36 -3.50 8.88 4.02
CA TRP A 36 -4.43 9.67 4.81
C TRP A 36 -4.94 10.91 4.06
N LEU A 37 -4.09 11.52 3.22
CA LEU A 37 -4.45 12.66 2.39
C LEU A 37 -5.31 12.28 1.17
N ALA A 38 -5.18 11.04 0.69
CA ALA A 38 -5.88 10.54 -0.48
C ALA A 38 -7.40 10.60 -0.27
N THR A 39 -8.05 11.40 -1.12
CA THR A 39 -9.51 11.56 -1.11
C THR A 39 -10.19 10.60 -2.09
N ASP A 40 -9.47 10.19 -3.13
CA ASP A 40 -9.94 9.24 -4.13
C ASP A 40 -9.86 7.81 -3.59
N ARG A 41 -10.97 7.06 -3.72
CA ARG A 41 -11.08 5.68 -3.22
C ARG A 41 -10.09 4.73 -3.90
N GLY A 42 -9.92 4.87 -5.22
CA GLY A 42 -9.00 4.03 -5.99
C GLY A 42 -7.55 4.31 -5.68
N HIS A 43 -7.18 5.59 -5.53
CA HIS A 43 -5.83 5.98 -5.13
C HIS A 43 -5.53 5.49 -3.70
N ARG A 44 -6.46 5.71 -2.76
CA ARG A 44 -6.33 5.22 -1.38
C ARG A 44 -6.14 3.70 -1.34
N PHE A 45 -6.89 2.96 -2.17
CA PHE A 45 -6.75 1.52 -2.29
C PHE A 45 -5.36 1.09 -2.79
N ALA A 46 -4.83 1.74 -3.82
CA ALA A 46 -3.49 1.44 -4.33
C ALA A 46 -2.40 1.69 -3.28
N LEU A 47 -2.46 2.81 -2.54
CA LEU A 47 -1.52 3.12 -1.47
C LEU A 47 -1.62 2.12 -0.32
N TRP A 48 -2.84 1.72 0.05
CA TRP A 48 -3.05 0.71 1.08
C TRP A 48 -2.50 -0.67 0.68
N ALA A 49 -2.75 -1.09 -0.56
CA ALA A 49 -2.22 -2.36 -1.08
C ALA A 49 -0.68 -2.36 -1.07
N LEU A 50 -0.06 -1.22 -1.43
CA LEU A 50 1.38 -1.03 -1.31
C LEU A 50 1.85 -1.18 0.14
N LEU A 51 1.24 -0.46 1.09
CA LEU A 51 1.55 -0.59 2.51
C LEU A 51 1.38 -2.03 3.01
N HIS A 52 0.42 -2.78 2.47
CA HIS A 52 0.19 -4.17 2.84
C HIS A 52 1.32 -5.08 2.37
N MET A 53 1.79 -4.91 1.14
CA MET A 53 2.98 -5.60 0.63
C MET A 53 4.24 -5.27 1.43
N LEU A 54 4.33 -4.05 1.98
CA LEU A 54 5.42 -3.61 2.84
C LEU A 54 5.26 -4.07 4.30
N GLY A 55 4.14 -4.70 4.68
CA GLY A 55 3.86 -5.17 6.04
C GLY A 55 3.50 -4.06 7.03
N SER A 56 3.12 -2.88 6.53
CA SER A 56 2.78 -1.70 7.34
C SER A 56 1.34 -1.20 7.10
N ALA A 57 0.52 -1.99 6.40
CA ALA A 57 -0.87 -1.59 6.13
C ALA A 57 -1.70 -1.46 7.42
N PRO A 58 -2.48 -0.37 7.56
CA PRO A 58 -3.49 -0.27 8.58
C PRO A 58 -4.65 -1.25 8.33
N ASP A 59 -5.36 -1.62 9.38
CA ASP A 59 -6.57 -2.44 9.29
C ASP A 59 -7.62 -1.83 8.34
N LEU A 60 -8.38 -2.69 7.67
CA LEU A 60 -9.44 -2.28 6.74
C LEU A 60 -10.48 -1.35 7.37
N ASP A 61 -10.79 -1.54 8.65
CA ASP A 61 -11.74 -0.70 9.39
C ASP A 61 -11.22 0.73 9.58
N VAL A 62 -9.90 0.86 9.77
CA VAL A 62 -9.19 2.14 9.95
C VAL A 62 -8.96 2.82 8.60
N ALA A 63 -8.56 2.04 7.59
CA ALA A 63 -8.24 2.49 6.26
C ALA A 63 -9.47 2.96 5.47
N PHE A 64 -10.57 2.20 5.57
CA PHE A 64 -11.79 2.41 4.81
C PHE A 64 -12.97 2.53 5.76
N LYS A 65 -13.69 3.67 5.71
CA LYS A 65 -14.91 3.88 6.52
C LYS A 65 -16.15 3.22 5.90
N ASP A 66 -16.15 3.05 4.59
CA ASP A 66 -17.26 2.50 3.82
C ASP A 66 -17.14 0.97 3.75
N ALA A 67 -18.27 0.28 3.87
CA ALA A 67 -18.31 -1.18 3.81
C ALA A 67 -17.89 -1.72 2.44
N GLY A 68 -18.27 -1.05 1.35
CA GLY A 68 -17.94 -1.49 0.00
C GLY A 68 -16.44 -1.43 -0.29
N ASP A 69 -15.76 -0.41 0.23
CA ASP A 69 -14.30 -0.29 0.11
C ASP A 69 -13.58 -1.38 0.93
N ARG A 70 -14.11 -1.73 2.11
CA ARG A 70 -13.59 -2.85 2.92
C ARG A 70 -13.76 -4.19 2.21
N GLU A 71 -14.91 -4.42 1.58
CA GLU A 71 -15.17 -5.64 0.81
C GLU A 71 -14.25 -5.73 -0.42
N ALA A 72 -14.04 -4.64 -1.15
CA ALA A 72 -13.11 -4.60 -2.27
C ALA A 72 -11.68 -4.96 -1.82
N ALA A 73 -11.24 -4.40 -0.70
CA ALA A 73 -9.93 -4.70 -0.15
C ALA A 73 -9.81 -6.12 0.39
N ARG A 74 -10.87 -6.65 1.02
CA ARG A 74 -10.95 -8.05 1.43
C ARG A 74 -10.82 -8.99 0.24
N ASN A 75 -11.54 -8.70 -0.85
CA ASN A 75 -11.49 -9.49 -2.07
C ASN A 75 -10.09 -9.48 -2.70
N PHE A 76 -9.39 -8.35 -2.69
CA PHE A 76 -8.00 -8.28 -3.14
C PHE A 76 -7.05 -9.12 -2.29
N LEU A 77 -7.17 -9.07 -0.97
CA LEU A 77 -6.38 -9.92 -0.07
C LEU A 77 -6.64 -11.42 -0.33
N ASP A 78 -7.90 -11.78 -0.54
CA ASP A 78 -8.30 -13.16 -0.86
C ASP A 78 -7.68 -13.63 -2.18
N LEU A 79 -7.71 -12.79 -3.22
CA LEU A 79 -7.07 -13.08 -4.52
C LEU A 79 -5.54 -13.20 -4.43
N LEU A 80 -4.89 -12.35 -3.63
CA LEU A 80 -3.45 -12.42 -3.38
C LEU A 80 -3.09 -13.71 -2.64
N ALA A 81 -3.85 -14.05 -1.60
CA ALA A 81 -3.66 -15.29 -0.86
C ALA A 81 -3.86 -16.51 -1.77
N ALA A 82 -4.90 -16.51 -2.62
CA ALA A 82 -5.17 -17.58 -3.58
C ALA A 82 -4.08 -17.72 -4.66
N THR A 83 -3.40 -16.64 -5.02
CA THR A 83 -2.28 -16.65 -5.99
C THR A 83 -0.95 -17.09 -5.34
N GLY A 84 -0.77 -16.83 -4.04
CA GLY A 84 0.42 -17.22 -3.29
C GLY A 84 0.46 -18.69 -2.84
N ASP A 85 -0.69 -19.38 -2.84
CA ASP A 85 -0.86 -20.78 -2.42
C ASP A 85 -0.94 -21.77 -3.61
N GLY A 86 -0.18 -21.52 -4.68
CA GLY A 86 -0.15 -22.31 -5.92
C GLY A 86 1.19 -22.95 -6.24
#